data_AF-A0A928YHT6-F1
#
_entry.id   AF-A0A928YHT6-F1
#
_cell.length_a   1.000
_cell.length_b   1.000
_cell.length_c   1.000
_cell.angle_alpha   90.00
_cell.angle_beta   90.00
_cell.angle_gamma   90.00
#
_symmetry.space_group_name_H-M   'P 1'
#
loop_
_entity.id
_entity.type
_entity.pdbx_description
1 polymer ?
#
loop_
_entity_poly.entity_id
_entity_poly.type
_entity_poly.pdbx_seq_one_letter_code
_entity_poly.pdbx_strand_id
1 'polypeptide(L)' 'MARPKTTKKKEKKNVLQGVVHIQSTFNNTIVTSTDMQGNAI' A
#
# COMPACT_ATOMS: atom_id res chain seq x y z
N MET A 1 31.37 12.89 -7.34
CA MET A 1 30.67 12.87 -6.04
C MET A 1 29.19 12.58 -6.31
N ALA A 2 28.69 11.39 -5.99
CA ALA A 2 27.31 10.99 -6.30
C ALA A 2 26.31 11.72 -5.40
N ARG A 3 25.29 12.36 -5.99
CA ARG A 3 24.24 13.08 -5.26
C ARG A 3 23.32 12.07 -4.55
N PRO A 4 23.02 12.24 -3.25
CA PRO A 4 22.13 11.32 -2.55
C PRO A 4 20.72 11.41 -3.14
N LYS A 5 20.20 10.28 -3.60
CA LYS A 5 18.85 10.14 -4.12
C LYS A 5 17.89 10.21 -2.93
N THR A 6 17.34 11.39 -2.64
CA THR A 6 16.32 11.59 -1.60
C THR A 6 15.06 10.83 -2.02
N THR A 7 14.97 9.57 -1.58
CA THR A 7 13.73 8.80 -1.71
C THR A 7 12.73 9.47 -0.79
N LYS A 8 11.71 10.12 -1.36
CA LYS A 8 10.61 10.71 -0.59
C LYS A 8 10.10 9.63 0.36
N LYS A 9 10.23 9.85 1.67
CA LYS A 9 9.63 8.98 2.68
C LYS A 9 8.15 8.89 2.32
N LYS A 10 7.67 7.68 1.99
CA LYS A 10 6.23 7.43 1.93
C LYS A 10 5.69 7.86 3.29
N GLU A 11 4.97 8.96 3.32
CA GLU A 11 4.25 9.38 4.51
C GLU A 11 3.32 8.22 4.86
N LYS A 12 3.63 7.54 5.97
CA LYS A 12 2.74 6.53 6.53
C LYS A 12 1.51 7.29 7.02
N LYS A 13 0.49 7.40 6.17
CA LYS A 13 -0.84 7.75 6.65
C LYS A 13 -1.22 6.63 7.64
N ASN A 14 -1.27 6.97 8.92
CA ASN A 14 -1.77 6.07 9.96
C ASN A 14 -3.29 5.95 9.76
N VAL A 15 -3.71 5.05 8.88
CA VAL A 15 -5.13 4.73 8.70
C VAL A 15 -5.49 3.73 9.81
N LEU A 16 -6.25 4.18 10.81
CA LEU A 16 -6.64 3.39 11.99
C LEU A 16 -7.56 2.22 11.64
N GLN A 17 -8.33 2.35 10.56
CA GLN A 17 -9.24 1.34 10.02
C GLN A 17 -9.19 1.39 8.49
N GLY A 18 -9.15 0.22 7.85
CA GLY A 18 -9.06 0.10 6.39
C GLY A 18 -9.72 -1.19 5.92
N VAL A 19 -9.78 -1.36 4.59
CA VAL A 19 -10.37 -2.54 3.96
C VAL A 19 -9.26 -3.34 3.31
N VAL A 20 -9.28 -4.66 3.52
CA VAL A 20 -8.35 -5.57 2.85
C VAL A 20 -9.12 -6.36 1.81
N HIS A 21 -8.73 -6.19 0.55
CA HIS A 21 -9.26 -6.98 -0.56
C HIS A 21 -8.32 -8.15 -0.81
N ILE A 22 -8.83 -9.36 -0.63
CA ILE A 22 -8.11 -10.59 -0.92
C ILE A 22 -8.73 -11.20 -2.16
N GLN A 23 -7.98 -11.22 -3.25
CA GLN A 23 -8.36 -11.89 -4.49
C GLN A 23 -7.53 -13.17 -4.58
N SER A 24 -8.16 -14.31 -4.30
CA SER A 24 -7.54 -15.61 -4.41
C SER A 24 -8.05 -16.33 -5.64
N THR A 25 -7.14 -16.65 -6.54
CA THR A 25 -7.35 -17.51 -7.70
C THR A 25 -6.57 -18.80 -7.48
N PHE A 26 -6.78 -19.80 -8.34
CA PHE A 26 -6.16 -21.12 -8.21
C PHE A 26 -4.63 -21.10 -8.05
N ASN A 27 -3.94 -20.09 -8.58
CA ASN A 27 -2.49 -20.00 -8.50
C ASN A 27 -1.95 -18.77 -7.77
N ASN A 28 -2.76 -17.73 -7.59
CA ASN A 28 -2.30 -16.46 -7.04
C ASN A 28 -3.26 -15.93 -6.00
N THR A 29 -2.71 -15.42 -4.91
CA THR A 29 -3.44 -14.60 -3.93
C THR A 29 -2.89 -13.19 -3.96
N ILE A 30 -3.72 -12.23 -4.38
CA ILE A 30 -3.39 -10.81 -4.40
C ILE A 30 -4.05 -10.17 -3.18
N VAL A 31 -3.23 -9.52 -2.36
CA VAL A 31 -3.68 -8.79 -1.18
C VAL A 31 -3.49 -7.30 -1.42
N THR A 32 -4.61 -6.57 -1.49
CA THR A 32 -4.62 -5.12 -1.66
C THR A 32 -5.20 -4.49 -0.41
N SER A 33 -4.44 -3.60 0.23
CA SER A 33 -4.91 -2.82 1.38
C SER A 33 -5.33 -1.45 0.92
N THR A 34 -6.57 -1.06 1.22
CA THR A 34 -7.15 0.25 0.90
C THR A 34 -7.55 0.98 2.17
N ASP A 35 -7.52 2.31 2.12
CA ASP A 35 -8.18 3.12 3.14
C ASP A 35 -9.71 3.03 3.01
N MET A 36 -10.46 3.51 4.01
CA MET A 36 -11.93 3.53 3.97
C MET A 36 -12.52 4.32 2.80
N GLN A 37 -11.72 5.14 2.11
CA GLN A 37 -12.12 5.92 0.95
C GLN A 37 -11.75 5.23 -0.39
N GLY A 38 -11.14 4.04 -0.34
CA GLY A 38 -10.78 3.25 -1.51
C GLY A 38 -9.43 3.59 -2.14
N ASN A 39 -8.61 4.44 -1.54
CA ASN A 39 -7.25 4.70 -2.02
C ASN A 39 -6.33 3.56 -1.57
N ALA A 40 -5.57 3.00 -2.51
CA ALA A 40 -4.55 2.01 -2.23
C ALA A 40 -3.34 2.64 -1.51
N ILE A 41 -2.86 1.97 -0.46
CA ILE A 41 -1.76 2.43 0.42
C ILE A 41 -0.44 1.74 0.05
#